data_AF-A0A4Q9H3V0-F1
#
_entry.id   AF-A0A4Q9H3V0-F1
#
_cell.length_a   1.000
_cell.length_b   1.000
_cell.length_c   1.000
_cell.angle_alpha   90.00
_cell.angle_beta   90.00
_cell.angle_gamma   90.00
#
_symmetry.space_group_name_H-M   'P 1'
#
loop_
_entity.id
_entity.type
_entity.pdbx_description
1 polymer ?
#
loop_
_entity_poly.entity_id
_entity_poly.type
_entity_poly.pdbx_seq_one_letter_code
_entity_poly.pdbx_strand_id
1 'polypeptide(L)'
;MHQQINKFDKNNKERIYNLLVLKGEALLKGHFLAMRQSSISAESYSNFFTAISDQVDPLLIYFINDEISASLLERGPLINLIKEVKDNHYSDEHFKRLQYAENDLQDLFANRTDFIIGSNFLDFKVNTFSAFEKHVEELYEKLLLNKPRSDKKEKKLIELIGKYSEISDNDEKASILEKIKRISFYVSSSEKIEYVLYKSGIQKEEADEVRTFLNFYRNQRNTIHNLGIHKGESQAVVANDIEISLENGKPGYTENHNSAIFACHKLMGIYESMHHSVTGETVF
;
A
#
# COMPACT_ATOMS: atom_id res chain seq x y z
N MET A 1 -26.67 11.83 -27.77
CA MET A 1 -25.26 11.93 -28.18
C MET A 1 -24.63 13.01 -27.31
N HIS A 2 -23.73 12.66 -26.39
CA HIS A 2 -23.12 13.66 -25.50
C HIS A 2 -22.00 14.38 -26.27
N GLN A 3 -22.09 15.70 -26.34
CA GLN A 3 -21.06 16.53 -26.97
C GLN A 3 -19.99 16.86 -25.93
N GLN A 4 -18.72 16.59 -26.23
CA GLN A 4 -17.60 17.07 -25.42
C GLN A 4 -17.55 18.60 -25.48
N ILE A 5 -17.57 19.24 -24.32
CA ILE A 5 -17.53 20.71 -24.21
C ILE A 5 -16.19 21.18 -23.64
N ASN A 6 -15.63 20.41 -22.70
CA ASN A 6 -14.32 20.70 -22.13
C ASN A 6 -13.26 19.73 -22.66
N LYS A 7 -12.03 20.23 -22.82
CA LYS A 7 -10.86 19.38 -23.10
C LYS A 7 -10.50 18.57 -21.86
N PHE A 8 -10.02 17.35 -22.08
CA PHE A 8 -9.45 16.53 -21.00
C PHE A 8 -8.25 17.20 -20.34
N ASP A 9 -8.18 17.10 -19.01
CA ASP A 9 -7.12 17.68 -18.20
C ASP A 9 -5.76 17.03 -18.52
N LYS A 10 -4.71 17.84 -18.55
CA LYS A 10 -3.37 17.37 -18.92
C LYS A 10 -2.83 16.41 -17.85
N ASN A 11 -2.99 16.74 -16.57
CA ASN A 11 -2.43 15.98 -15.46
C ASN A 11 -3.17 14.65 -15.28
N ASN A 12 -4.51 14.65 -15.43
CA ASN A 12 -5.29 13.42 -15.36
C ASN A 12 -4.98 12.46 -16.52
N LYS A 13 -4.81 12.95 -17.74
CA LYS A 13 -4.35 12.10 -18.86
C LYS A 13 -3.00 11.45 -18.59
N GLU A 14 -2.07 12.20 -18.03
CA GLU A 14 -0.74 11.68 -17.66
C GLU A 14 -0.85 10.60 -16.58
N ARG A 15 -1.67 10.84 -15.53
CA ARG A 15 -1.95 9.84 -14.48
C ARG A 15 -2.58 8.58 -15.05
N ILE A 16 -3.60 8.71 -15.91
CA ILE A 16 -4.26 7.58 -16.56
C ILE A 16 -3.24 6.76 -17.36
N TYR A 17 -2.39 7.43 -18.16
CA TYR A 17 -1.35 6.75 -18.94
C TYR A 17 -0.39 5.98 -18.03
N ASN A 18 0.13 6.63 -16.98
CA ASN A 18 1.08 5.99 -16.06
C ASN A 18 0.45 4.82 -15.27
N LEU A 19 -0.83 4.93 -14.90
CA LEU A 19 -1.58 3.82 -14.29
C LEU A 19 -1.77 2.66 -15.27
N LEU A 20 -2.09 2.93 -16.54
CA LEU A 20 -2.22 1.89 -17.57
C LEU A 20 -0.89 1.16 -17.80
N VAL A 21 0.23 1.89 -17.84
CA VAL A 21 1.57 1.30 -17.96
C VAL A 21 1.87 0.42 -16.74
N LEU A 22 1.67 0.94 -15.52
CA LEU A 22 1.89 0.18 -14.28
C LEU A 22 1.03 -1.09 -14.23
N LYS A 23 -0.26 -0.99 -14.57
CA LYS A 23 -1.19 -2.13 -14.62
C LYS A 23 -0.73 -3.16 -15.65
N GLY A 24 -0.36 -2.71 -16.85
CA GLY A 24 0.12 -3.58 -17.92
C GLY A 24 1.37 -4.35 -17.51
N GLU A 25 2.34 -3.68 -16.89
CA GLU A 25 3.55 -4.32 -16.38
C GLU A 25 3.23 -5.32 -15.27
N ALA A 26 2.36 -4.96 -14.32
CA ALA A 26 1.95 -5.83 -13.23
C ALA A 26 1.23 -7.09 -13.73
N LEU A 27 0.33 -6.95 -14.71
CA LEU A 27 -0.34 -8.10 -15.35
C LEU A 27 0.65 -8.99 -16.10
N LEU A 28 1.58 -8.39 -16.85
CA LEU A 28 2.61 -9.13 -17.59
C LEU A 28 3.49 -9.95 -16.65
N LYS A 29 4.04 -9.31 -15.62
CA LYS A 29 4.86 -9.94 -14.58
C LYS A 29 4.09 -11.01 -13.82
N GLY A 30 2.84 -10.73 -13.46
CA GLY A 30 1.96 -11.68 -12.80
C GLY A 30 1.72 -12.93 -13.65
N HIS A 31 1.47 -12.75 -14.96
CA HIS A 31 1.26 -13.85 -15.89
C HIS A 31 2.49 -14.74 -16.00
N PHE A 32 3.66 -14.17 -16.30
CA PHE A 32 4.90 -14.94 -16.45
C PHE A 32 5.28 -15.70 -15.18
N LEU A 33 5.08 -15.08 -14.01
CA LEU A 33 5.32 -15.76 -12.74
C LEU A 33 4.40 -16.97 -12.58
N ALA A 34 3.11 -16.83 -12.87
CA ALA A 34 2.14 -17.93 -12.81
C ALA A 34 2.49 -19.06 -13.81
N MET A 35 2.99 -18.71 -15.00
CA MET A 35 3.48 -19.70 -15.97
C MET A 35 4.62 -20.54 -15.40
N ARG A 36 5.61 -19.88 -14.78
CA ARG A 36 6.79 -20.55 -14.21
C ARG A 36 6.44 -21.44 -13.02
N GLN A 37 5.46 -21.03 -12.22
CA GLN A 37 4.95 -21.79 -11.08
C GLN A 37 3.96 -22.90 -11.49
N SER A 38 3.78 -23.16 -12.79
CA SER A 38 2.82 -24.14 -13.33
C SER A 38 1.40 -23.95 -12.76
N SER A 39 1.06 -22.72 -12.38
CA SER A 39 -0.18 -22.36 -11.68
C SER A 39 -1.26 -21.87 -12.65
N ILE A 40 -1.06 -22.05 -13.96
CA ILE A 40 -2.08 -21.79 -14.99
C ILE A 40 -3.05 -22.98 -15.05
N SER A 41 -3.87 -23.16 -14.02
CA SER A 41 -5.16 -23.81 -14.22
C SER A 41 -6.20 -22.72 -14.54
N ALA A 42 -7.39 -23.10 -15.02
CA ALA A 42 -8.44 -22.19 -15.47
C ALA A 42 -9.04 -21.25 -14.39
N GLU A 43 -8.37 -21.09 -13.25
CA GLU A 43 -8.71 -20.18 -12.16
C GLU A 43 -7.77 -18.97 -12.14
N SER A 44 -8.31 -17.82 -11.74
CA SER A 44 -7.56 -16.59 -11.47
C SER A 44 -6.32 -16.88 -10.61
N TYR A 45 -5.12 -16.78 -11.17
CA TYR A 45 -3.88 -16.88 -10.38
C TYR A 45 -3.71 -15.61 -9.53
N SER A 46 -3.29 -15.78 -8.28
CA SER A 46 -3.07 -14.67 -7.34
C SER A 46 -1.60 -14.64 -6.93
N ASN A 47 -0.92 -13.55 -7.25
CA ASN A 47 0.43 -13.26 -6.78
C ASN A 47 0.58 -11.76 -6.50
N PHE A 48 1.78 -11.35 -6.06
CA PHE A 48 2.05 -9.96 -5.73
C PHE A 48 1.71 -9.01 -6.88
N PHE A 49 2.08 -9.33 -8.11
CA PHE A 49 1.88 -8.44 -9.25
C PHE A 49 0.40 -8.34 -9.65
N THR A 50 -0.36 -9.43 -9.62
CA THR A 50 -1.81 -9.35 -9.84
C THR A 50 -2.48 -8.52 -8.74
N ALA A 51 -2.05 -8.68 -7.48
CA ALA A 51 -2.55 -7.85 -6.38
C ALA A 51 -2.26 -6.35 -6.58
N ILE A 52 -1.09 -5.99 -7.13
CA ILE A 52 -0.80 -4.60 -7.53
C ILE A 52 -1.73 -4.14 -8.65
N SER A 53 -1.94 -4.95 -9.69
CA SER A 53 -2.89 -4.64 -10.78
C SER A 53 -4.29 -4.35 -10.25
N ASP A 54 -4.76 -5.12 -9.27
CA ASP A 54 -6.08 -4.91 -8.66
C ASP A 54 -6.16 -3.57 -7.90
N GLN A 55 -5.06 -3.11 -7.30
CA GLN A 55 -5.02 -1.80 -6.63
C GLN A 55 -5.00 -0.63 -7.61
N VAL A 56 -4.59 -0.86 -8.87
CA VAL A 56 -4.63 0.18 -9.91
C VAL A 56 -6.06 0.43 -10.40
N ASP A 57 -6.95 -0.56 -10.31
CA ASP A 57 -8.31 -0.46 -10.85
C ASP A 57 -9.16 0.67 -10.24
N PRO A 58 -9.24 0.83 -8.91
CA PRO A 58 -9.98 1.95 -8.31
C PRO A 58 -9.51 3.31 -8.81
N LEU A 59 -8.20 3.51 -8.97
CA LEU A 59 -7.65 4.77 -9.49
C LEU A 59 -8.01 4.98 -10.96
N LEU A 60 -7.86 3.95 -11.80
CA LEU A 60 -8.22 4.05 -13.22
C LEU A 60 -9.71 4.36 -13.40
N ILE A 61 -10.58 3.63 -12.69
CA ILE A 61 -12.03 3.87 -12.72
C ILE A 61 -12.34 5.30 -12.28
N TYR A 62 -11.72 5.76 -11.19
CA TYR A 62 -11.92 7.11 -10.68
C TYR A 62 -11.49 8.17 -11.71
N PHE A 63 -10.24 8.15 -12.18
CA PHE A 63 -9.73 9.19 -13.08
C PHE A 63 -10.41 9.19 -14.44
N ILE A 64 -10.71 8.00 -15.00
CA ILE A 64 -11.41 7.91 -16.28
C ILE A 64 -12.84 8.46 -16.14
N ASN A 65 -13.56 8.08 -15.08
CA ASN A 65 -14.92 8.58 -14.86
C ASN A 65 -14.94 10.08 -14.55
N ASP A 66 -13.98 10.59 -13.77
CA ASP A 66 -13.85 12.02 -13.51
C ASP A 66 -13.60 12.79 -14.80
N GLU A 67 -12.66 12.35 -15.66
CA GLU A 67 -12.40 12.98 -16.96
C GLU A 67 -13.59 12.91 -17.91
N ILE A 68 -14.27 11.77 -18.00
CA ILE A 68 -15.50 11.63 -18.80
C ILE A 68 -16.52 12.63 -18.29
N SER A 69 -16.78 12.68 -16.98
CA SER A 69 -17.77 13.60 -16.39
C SER A 69 -17.38 15.06 -16.64
N ALA A 70 -16.15 15.47 -16.32
CA ALA A 70 -15.64 16.83 -16.44
C ALA A 70 -15.65 17.35 -17.89
N SER A 71 -15.60 16.44 -18.88
CA SER A 71 -15.67 16.77 -20.30
C SER A 71 -17.07 17.19 -20.78
N LEU A 72 -18.12 16.91 -19.99
CA LEU A 72 -19.52 17.19 -20.30
C LEU A 72 -20.00 18.51 -19.69
N LEU A 73 -21.09 19.07 -20.25
CA LEU A 73 -21.79 20.21 -19.63
C LEU A 73 -22.20 19.85 -18.19
N GLU A 74 -21.93 20.72 -17.21
CA GLU A 74 -22.33 20.53 -15.80
C GLU A 74 -21.92 19.16 -15.22
N ARG A 75 -20.79 18.62 -15.67
CA ARG A 75 -20.29 17.27 -15.33
C ARG A 75 -21.23 16.11 -15.74
N GLY A 76 -22.09 16.35 -16.74
CA GLY A 76 -23.00 15.36 -17.30
C GLY A 76 -24.36 15.32 -16.60
N PRO A 77 -25.07 14.18 -16.57
CA PRO A 77 -26.45 14.10 -16.09
C PRO A 77 -26.54 14.10 -14.55
N LEU A 78 -25.57 14.62 -13.81
CA LEU A 78 -25.56 14.57 -12.35
C LEU A 78 -26.82 15.18 -11.75
N ILE A 79 -27.23 16.37 -12.20
CA ILE A 79 -28.45 17.03 -11.73
C ILE A 79 -29.69 16.19 -12.05
N ASN A 80 -29.74 15.59 -13.24
CA ASN A 80 -30.84 14.72 -13.65
C ASN A 80 -30.90 13.44 -12.81
N LEU A 81 -29.76 12.84 -12.51
CA LEU A 81 -29.64 11.67 -11.64
C LEU A 81 -30.12 11.99 -10.22
N ILE A 82 -29.66 13.11 -9.64
CA ILE A 82 -30.11 13.53 -8.30
C ILE A 82 -31.62 13.77 -8.29
N LYS A 83 -32.17 14.39 -9.35
CA LYS A 83 -33.60 14.57 -9.49
C LYS A 83 -34.35 13.24 -9.58
N GLU A 84 -33.90 12.32 -10.42
CA GLU A 84 -34.52 10.99 -10.59
C GLU A 84 -34.49 10.18 -9.29
N VAL A 85 -33.36 10.20 -8.57
CA VAL A 85 -33.23 9.54 -7.25
C VAL A 85 -34.22 10.14 -6.25
N LYS A 86 -34.41 11.47 -6.25
CA LYS A 86 -35.39 12.12 -5.39
C LYS A 86 -36.82 11.75 -5.80
N ASP A 87 -37.16 11.84 -7.07
CA ASP A 87 -38.49 11.53 -7.57
C ASP A 87 -38.90 10.08 -7.22
N ASN A 88 -37.94 9.14 -7.22
CA ASN A 88 -38.18 7.72 -6.94
C ASN A 88 -38.20 7.35 -5.44
N HIS A 89 -37.52 8.11 -4.58
CA HIS A 89 -37.24 7.69 -3.19
C HIS A 89 -37.55 8.76 -2.13
N TYR A 90 -38.07 9.92 -2.51
CA TYR A 90 -38.34 11.00 -1.58
C TYR A 90 -39.41 10.62 -0.54
N SER A 91 -39.17 11.09 0.68
CA SER A 91 -40.13 11.10 1.80
C SER A 91 -40.05 12.47 2.45
N ASP A 92 -41.18 12.99 2.94
CA ASP A 92 -41.24 14.32 3.58
C ASP A 92 -40.30 14.43 4.78
N GLU A 93 -40.04 13.33 5.49
CA GLU A 93 -39.08 13.27 6.60
C GLU A 93 -37.63 13.55 6.16
N HIS A 94 -37.32 13.38 4.86
CA HIS A 94 -35.99 13.58 4.30
C HIS A 94 -35.74 15.01 3.82
N PHE A 95 -36.75 15.88 3.75
CA PHE A 95 -36.66 17.20 3.13
C PHE A 95 -35.42 18.00 3.55
N LYS A 96 -35.21 18.20 4.86
CA LYS A 96 -34.08 18.97 5.37
C LYS A 96 -32.73 18.26 5.16
N ARG A 97 -32.70 16.92 5.25
CA ARG A 97 -31.47 16.13 5.05
C ARG A 97 -31.00 16.23 3.61
N LEU A 98 -31.93 16.10 2.66
CA LEU A 98 -31.66 16.24 1.23
C LEU A 98 -31.20 17.66 0.89
N GLN A 99 -31.84 18.70 1.46
CA GLN A 99 -31.43 20.08 1.25
C GLN A 99 -29.95 20.31 1.65
N TYR A 100 -29.52 19.80 2.81
CA TYR A 100 -28.11 19.93 3.23
C TYR A 100 -27.16 19.14 2.32
N ALA A 101 -27.53 17.91 1.95
CA ALA A 101 -26.71 17.06 1.09
C ALA A 101 -26.54 17.65 -0.32
N GLU A 102 -27.60 18.23 -0.91
CA GLU A 102 -27.54 18.86 -2.24
C GLU A 102 -26.59 20.07 -2.26
N ASN A 103 -26.64 20.89 -1.21
CA ASN A 103 -25.72 22.02 -1.07
C ASN A 103 -24.27 21.55 -0.93
N ASP A 104 -24.02 20.51 -0.14
CA ASP A 104 -22.69 19.94 0.05
C ASP A 104 -22.16 19.23 -1.21
N LEU A 105 -23.04 18.63 -2.02
CA LEU A 105 -22.70 17.93 -3.25
C LEU A 105 -21.98 18.85 -4.25
N GLN A 106 -22.44 20.09 -4.37
CA GLN A 106 -21.80 21.06 -5.26
C GLN A 106 -20.35 21.31 -4.84
N ASP A 107 -20.11 21.49 -3.54
CA ASP A 107 -18.77 21.67 -2.99
C ASP A 107 -17.91 20.41 -3.16
N LEU A 108 -18.50 19.21 -3.01
CA LEU A 108 -17.82 17.93 -3.20
C LEU A 108 -17.25 17.78 -4.62
N PHE A 109 -18.06 18.10 -5.63
CA PHE A 109 -17.69 17.95 -7.05
C PHE A 109 -16.96 19.17 -7.65
N ALA A 110 -16.95 20.32 -6.97
CA ALA A 110 -16.28 21.53 -7.43
C ALA A 110 -14.97 21.82 -6.68
N ASN A 111 -15.00 21.81 -5.35
CA ASN A 111 -13.93 22.37 -4.51
C ASN A 111 -13.10 21.32 -3.78
N ARG A 112 -13.64 20.10 -3.57
CA ARG A 112 -12.96 19.03 -2.82
C ARG A 112 -12.27 17.97 -3.69
N THR A 113 -12.17 18.18 -5.00
CA THR A 113 -11.56 17.21 -5.93
C THR A 113 -10.11 16.86 -5.56
N ASP A 114 -9.28 17.85 -5.21
CA ASP A 114 -7.88 17.61 -4.82
C ASP A 114 -7.76 16.77 -3.55
N PHE A 115 -8.66 16.99 -2.58
CA PHE A 115 -8.71 16.17 -1.37
C PHE A 115 -9.08 14.71 -1.69
N ILE A 116 -10.05 14.49 -2.58
CA ILE A 116 -10.47 13.15 -3.01
C ILE A 116 -9.32 12.45 -3.76
N ILE A 117 -8.62 13.15 -4.65
CA ILE A 117 -7.42 12.64 -5.32
C ILE A 117 -6.37 12.21 -4.29
N GLY A 118 -6.07 13.06 -3.31
CA GLY A 118 -5.13 12.75 -2.24
C GLY A 118 -5.54 11.52 -1.43
N SER A 119 -6.83 11.39 -1.08
CA SER A 119 -7.38 10.24 -0.36
C SER A 119 -7.25 8.95 -1.18
N ASN A 120 -7.65 8.97 -2.45
CA ASN A 120 -7.54 7.81 -3.35
C ASN A 120 -6.08 7.34 -3.48
N PHE A 121 -5.12 8.26 -3.60
CA PHE A 121 -3.72 7.90 -3.61
C PHE A 121 -3.19 7.41 -2.26
N LEU A 122 -3.72 7.91 -1.14
CA LEU A 122 -3.38 7.36 0.19
C LEU A 122 -3.81 5.89 0.28
N ASP A 123 -5.04 5.57 -0.11
CA ASP A 123 -5.55 4.20 -0.11
C ASP A 123 -4.74 3.30 -1.05
N PHE A 124 -4.40 3.79 -2.24
CA PHE A 124 -3.52 3.09 -3.17
C PHE A 124 -2.17 2.73 -2.54
N LYS A 125 -1.53 3.67 -1.84
CA LYS A 125 -0.25 3.44 -1.15
C LYS A 125 -0.41 2.46 0.02
N VAL A 126 -1.46 2.60 0.82
CA VAL A 126 -1.75 1.67 1.93
C VAL A 126 -1.90 0.23 1.38
N ASN A 127 -2.74 0.05 0.36
CA ASN A 127 -3.06 -1.27 -0.16
C ASN A 127 -1.89 -1.91 -0.90
N THR A 128 -1.14 -1.15 -1.70
CA THR A 128 0.05 -1.68 -2.39
C THR A 128 1.14 -2.10 -1.40
N PHE A 129 1.31 -1.38 -0.29
CA PHE A 129 2.23 -1.81 0.77
C PHE A 129 1.73 -3.05 1.50
N SER A 130 0.43 -3.14 1.80
CA SER A 130 -0.14 -4.34 2.41
C SER A 130 -0.02 -5.57 1.51
N ALA A 131 -0.19 -5.42 0.20
CA ALA A 131 0.08 -6.47 -0.77
C ALA A 131 1.56 -6.89 -0.73
N PHE A 132 2.48 -5.94 -0.65
CA PHE A 132 3.91 -6.21 -0.50
C PHE A 132 4.21 -6.99 0.80
N GLU A 133 3.71 -6.53 1.94
CA GLU A 133 3.92 -7.18 3.25
C GLU A 133 3.45 -8.64 3.24
N LYS A 134 2.26 -8.90 2.69
CA LYS A 134 1.69 -10.25 2.58
C LYS A 134 2.61 -11.17 1.77
N HIS A 135 3.06 -10.75 0.59
CA HIS A 135 3.83 -11.64 -0.28
C HIS A 135 5.30 -11.75 0.15
N VAL A 136 5.85 -10.76 0.85
CA VAL A 136 7.16 -10.89 1.50
C VAL A 136 7.10 -11.87 2.68
N GLU A 137 5.97 -11.94 3.40
CA GLU A 137 5.75 -12.98 4.39
C GLU A 137 5.80 -14.39 3.78
N GLU A 138 5.21 -14.59 2.59
CA GLU A 138 5.32 -15.87 1.87
C GLU A 138 6.78 -16.22 1.50
N LEU A 139 7.57 -15.23 1.06
CA LEU A 139 9.01 -15.42 0.80
C LEU A 139 9.78 -15.75 2.08
N TYR A 140 9.43 -15.08 3.18
CA TYR A 140 10.02 -15.30 4.47
C TYR A 140 9.78 -16.75 4.96
N GLU A 141 8.54 -17.26 4.85
CA GLU A 141 8.23 -18.65 5.20
C GLU A 141 9.00 -19.66 4.32
N LYS A 142 9.11 -19.40 3.01
CA LYS A 142 9.95 -20.22 2.10
C LYS A 142 11.42 -20.25 2.54
N LEU A 143 11.98 -19.11 2.98
CA LEU A 143 13.35 -19.05 3.48
C LEU A 143 13.52 -19.88 4.76
N LEU A 144 12.55 -19.87 5.67
CA LEU A 144 12.62 -20.63 6.92
C LEU A 144 12.68 -22.14 6.68
N LEU A 145 11.99 -22.65 5.66
CA LEU A 145 12.04 -24.07 5.29
C LEU A 145 13.45 -24.52 4.89
N ASN A 146 14.19 -23.66 4.19
CA ASN A 146 15.53 -23.99 3.68
C ASN A 146 16.66 -23.57 4.64
N LYS A 147 16.44 -22.52 5.42
CA LYS A 147 17.41 -21.90 6.33
C LYS A 147 16.71 -21.52 7.63
N PRO A 148 16.46 -22.48 8.53
CA PRO A 148 15.81 -22.21 9.80
C PRO A 148 16.57 -21.16 10.60
N ARG A 149 15.83 -20.37 11.38
CA ARG A 149 16.41 -19.31 12.20
C ARG A 149 17.36 -19.86 13.25
N SER A 150 18.26 -18.99 13.70
CA SER A 150 19.07 -19.28 14.89
C SER A 150 18.15 -19.50 16.09
N ASP A 151 18.37 -20.62 16.77
CA ASP A 151 17.75 -21.02 18.04
C ASP A 151 18.19 -20.15 19.23
N LYS A 152 18.83 -18.99 19.02
CA LYS A 152 19.37 -18.14 20.08
C LYS A 152 18.31 -17.69 21.09
N LYS A 153 17.10 -17.35 20.64
CA LYS A 153 15.99 -16.97 21.55
C LYS A 153 15.53 -18.16 22.38
N GLU A 154 15.44 -19.34 21.77
CA GLU A 154 15.06 -20.59 22.43
C GLU A 154 16.12 -21.02 23.44
N LYS A 155 17.40 -21.01 23.08
CA LYS A 155 18.53 -21.25 23.99
C LYS A 155 18.51 -20.31 25.19
N LYS A 156 18.29 -19.02 24.96
CA LYS A 156 18.18 -18.02 26.04
C LYS A 156 16.98 -18.28 26.94
N LEU A 157 15.85 -18.71 26.38
CA LEU A 157 14.68 -19.09 27.17
C LEU A 157 14.98 -20.31 28.05
N ILE A 158 15.57 -21.35 27.49
CA ILE A 158 15.99 -22.55 28.21
C ILE A 158 16.95 -22.19 29.36
N GLU A 159 17.94 -21.32 29.11
CA GLU A 159 18.88 -20.84 30.13
C GLU A 159 18.16 -20.11 31.29
N LEU A 160 17.20 -19.23 30.98
CA LEU A 160 16.44 -18.51 32.00
C LEU A 160 15.51 -19.44 32.78
N ILE A 161 14.90 -20.44 32.14
CA ILE A 161 14.09 -21.46 32.81
C ILE A 161 14.96 -22.28 33.77
N GLY A 162 16.15 -22.71 33.33
CA GLY A 162 17.10 -23.42 34.19
C GLY A 162 17.47 -22.60 35.43
N LYS A 163 17.84 -21.32 35.23
CA LYS A 163 18.14 -20.41 36.35
C LYS A 163 16.96 -20.19 37.29
N TYR A 164 15.74 -20.09 36.76
CA TYR A 164 14.54 -19.95 37.59
C TYR A 164 14.31 -21.18 38.50
N SER A 165 14.59 -22.38 38.00
CA SER A 165 14.44 -23.64 38.74
C SER A 165 15.48 -23.83 39.84
N GLU A 166 16.67 -23.26 39.70
CA GLU A 166 17.79 -23.43 40.65
C GLU A 166 17.77 -22.41 41.80
N ILE A 167 17.10 -21.27 41.63
CA ILE A 167 17.04 -20.23 42.66
C ILE A 167 16.01 -20.58 43.74
N SER A 168 16.36 -20.34 45.00
CA SER A 168 15.45 -20.52 46.15
C SER A 168 14.81 -19.20 46.60
N ASP A 169 15.47 -18.08 46.32
CA ASP A 169 15.01 -16.74 46.67
C ASP A 169 13.84 -16.26 45.79
N ASN A 170 12.80 -15.72 46.43
CA ASN A 170 11.57 -15.33 45.73
C ASN A 170 11.71 -14.01 44.95
N ASP A 171 12.53 -13.08 45.40
CA ASP A 171 12.72 -11.78 44.73
C ASP A 171 13.58 -11.95 43.47
N GLU A 172 14.63 -12.78 43.54
CA GLU A 172 15.42 -13.18 42.36
C GLU A 172 14.60 -14.01 41.37
N LYS A 173 13.71 -14.90 41.85
CA LYS A 173 12.76 -15.61 40.98
C LYS A 173 11.84 -14.67 40.22
N ALA A 174 11.27 -13.68 40.91
CA ALA A 174 10.42 -12.68 40.27
C ALA A 174 11.18 -11.91 39.18
N SER A 175 12.44 -11.54 39.45
CA SER A 175 13.32 -10.88 38.47
C SER A 175 13.60 -11.75 37.22
N ILE A 176 13.83 -13.06 37.40
CA ILE A 176 14.00 -13.99 36.26
C ILE A 176 12.69 -14.17 35.50
N LEU A 177 11.56 -14.29 36.20
CA LEU A 177 10.26 -14.43 35.57
C LEU A 177 9.94 -13.22 34.68
N GLU A 178 10.27 -12.01 35.12
CA GLU A 178 10.14 -10.80 34.29
C GLU A 178 11.04 -10.83 33.05
N LYS A 179 12.24 -11.40 33.13
CA LYS A 179 13.10 -11.60 31.96
C LYS A 179 12.52 -12.62 30.98
N ILE A 180 11.91 -13.70 31.48
CA ILE A 180 11.23 -14.72 30.67
C ILE A 180 10.05 -14.11 29.93
N LYS A 181 9.18 -13.35 30.62
CA LYS A 181 8.02 -12.67 30.00
C LYS A 181 8.41 -11.72 28.87
N ARG A 182 9.63 -11.17 28.90
CA ARG A 182 10.16 -10.28 27.86
C ARG A 182 10.69 -11.01 26.63
N ILE A 183 10.82 -12.34 26.65
CA ILE A 183 11.20 -13.10 25.45
C ILE A 183 9.97 -13.23 24.55
N SER A 184 9.96 -12.45 23.47
CA SER A 184 8.95 -12.55 22.42
C SER A 184 9.47 -13.36 21.22
N PHE A 185 8.70 -14.38 20.84
CA PHE A 185 8.88 -15.13 19.59
C PHE A 185 8.12 -14.51 18.42
N TYR A 186 7.28 -13.50 18.68
CA TYR A 186 6.62 -12.75 17.61
C TYR A 186 7.68 -12.11 16.69
N VAL A 187 7.36 -12.11 15.40
CA VAL A 187 8.18 -11.54 14.34
C VAL A 187 7.30 -10.57 13.59
N SER A 188 7.61 -9.29 13.71
CA SER A 188 6.87 -8.23 13.02
C SER A 188 7.06 -8.31 11.51
N SER A 189 6.12 -7.74 10.74
CA SER A 189 6.24 -7.62 9.28
C SER A 189 7.55 -6.91 8.88
N SER A 190 7.98 -5.91 9.65
CA SER A 190 9.27 -5.25 9.44
C SER A 190 10.45 -6.20 9.59
N GLU A 191 10.45 -7.06 10.62
CA GLU A 191 11.52 -8.05 10.80
C GLU A 191 11.52 -9.12 9.70
N LYS A 192 10.35 -9.48 9.17
CA LYS A 192 10.24 -10.38 8.01
C LYS A 192 10.83 -9.74 6.76
N ILE A 193 10.46 -8.49 6.45
CA ILE A 193 11.00 -7.72 5.33
C ILE A 193 12.52 -7.59 5.42
N GLU A 194 13.05 -7.17 6.57
CA GLU A 194 14.50 -7.04 6.79
C GLU A 194 15.23 -8.36 6.59
N TYR A 195 14.65 -9.46 7.07
CA TYR A 195 15.25 -10.78 6.91
C TYR A 195 15.31 -11.20 5.45
N VAL A 196 14.22 -11.03 4.69
CA VAL A 196 14.18 -11.35 3.25
C VAL A 196 15.15 -10.46 2.49
N LEU A 197 15.15 -9.15 2.76
CA LEU A 197 16.07 -8.18 2.16
C LEU A 197 17.54 -8.59 2.38
N TYR A 198 17.91 -8.89 3.62
CA TYR A 198 19.25 -9.34 3.96
C TYR A 198 19.65 -10.64 3.24
N LYS A 199 18.71 -11.58 3.09
CA LYS A 199 18.94 -12.84 2.37
C LYS A 199 18.94 -12.68 0.85
N SER A 200 18.50 -11.54 0.34
CA SER A 200 18.47 -11.29 -1.11
C SER A 200 19.84 -11.01 -1.71
N GLY A 201 20.88 -10.80 -0.89
CA GLY A 201 22.24 -10.60 -1.38
C GLY A 201 22.45 -9.29 -2.16
N ILE A 202 21.49 -8.36 -2.06
CA ILE A 202 21.58 -6.99 -2.57
C ILE A 202 22.81 -6.31 -1.97
N GLN A 203 23.54 -5.52 -2.77
CA GLN A 203 24.72 -4.79 -2.30
C GLN A 203 24.35 -3.85 -1.16
N LYS A 204 25.29 -3.59 -0.24
CA LYS A 204 24.98 -2.89 1.01
C LYS A 204 24.38 -1.50 0.76
N GLU A 205 24.95 -0.75 -0.16
CA GLU A 205 24.52 0.60 -0.53
C GLU A 205 23.09 0.59 -1.07
N GLU A 206 22.80 -0.29 -2.03
CA GLU A 206 21.47 -0.48 -2.60
C GLU A 206 20.46 -0.98 -1.54
N ALA A 207 20.89 -1.86 -0.63
CA ALA A 207 20.05 -2.36 0.44
C ALA A 207 19.67 -1.23 1.42
N ASP A 208 20.57 -0.29 1.71
CA ASP A 208 20.29 0.87 2.57
C ASP A 208 19.30 1.85 1.93
N GLU A 209 19.39 2.05 0.61
CA GLU A 209 18.40 2.83 -0.16
C GLU A 209 17.02 2.17 -0.16
N VAL A 210 16.97 0.86 -0.44
CA VAL A 210 15.73 0.07 -0.38
C VAL A 210 15.12 0.15 1.01
N ARG A 211 15.94 0.01 2.06
CA ARG A 211 15.50 0.09 3.45
C ARG A 211 14.90 1.46 3.78
N THR A 212 15.54 2.52 3.33
CA THR A 212 15.04 3.91 3.48
C THR A 212 13.68 4.07 2.78
N PHE A 213 13.57 3.59 1.55
CA PHE A 213 12.34 3.65 0.77
C PHE A 213 11.20 2.84 1.42
N LEU A 214 11.45 1.60 1.85
CA LEU A 214 10.43 0.76 2.49
C LEU A 214 9.98 1.33 3.85
N ASN A 215 10.91 1.90 4.62
CA ASN A 215 10.57 2.61 5.85
C ASN A 215 9.69 3.82 5.59
N PHE A 216 10.00 4.61 4.55
CA PHE A 216 9.15 5.73 4.12
C PHE A 216 7.74 5.25 3.76
N TYR A 217 7.62 4.23 2.92
CA TYR A 217 6.34 3.71 2.45
C TYR A 217 5.49 3.14 3.62
N ARG A 218 6.14 2.45 4.57
CA ARG A 218 5.50 2.00 5.81
C ARG A 218 5.01 3.16 6.66
N ASN A 219 5.82 4.20 6.83
CA ASN A 219 5.45 5.37 7.62
C ASN A 219 4.27 6.11 6.99
N GLN A 220 4.24 6.18 5.65
CA GLN A 220 3.11 6.70 4.91
C GLN A 220 1.85 5.85 5.11
N ARG A 221 1.95 4.53 5.05
CA ARG A 221 0.82 3.63 5.36
C ARG A 221 0.30 3.87 6.78
N ASN A 222 1.19 4.07 7.75
CA ASN A 222 0.84 4.28 9.15
C ASN A 222 0.11 5.61 9.41
N THR A 223 0.12 6.57 8.48
CA THR A 223 -0.66 7.81 8.63
C THR A 223 -2.15 7.55 8.61
N ILE A 224 -2.64 6.41 8.08
CA ILE A 224 -4.06 6.05 8.11
C ILE A 224 -4.62 6.02 9.54
N HIS A 225 -3.80 5.60 10.51
CA HIS A 225 -4.17 5.57 11.93
C HIS A 225 -4.25 6.97 12.56
N ASN A 226 -3.78 7.99 11.85
CA ASN A 226 -3.70 9.38 12.30
C ASN A 226 -4.42 10.32 11.32
N LEU A 227 -5.46 9.84 10.62
CA LEU A 227 -6.26 10.62 9.66
C LEU A 227 -5.41 11.26 8.54
N GLY A 228 -4.39 10.54 8.08
CA GLY A 228 -3.46 11.02 7.06
C GLY A 228 -2.30 11.87 7.60
N ILE A 229 -2.23 12.15 8.90
CA ILE A 229 -1.18 12.99 9.51
C ILE A 229 0.03 12.16 9.94
N HIS A 230 1.23 12.56 9.50
CA HIS A 230 2.47 11.95 9.93
C HIS A 230 2.87 12.42 11.34
N LYS A 231 3.30 11.47 12.19
CA LYS A 231 3.69 11.73 13.59
C LYS A 231 5.14 11.37 13.90
N GLY A 232 5.87 10.79 12.94
CA GLY A 232 7.28 10.44 13.09
C GLY A 232 8.22 11.57 12.67
N GLU A 233 9.51 11.25 12.56
CA GLU A 233 10.52 12.17 12.03
C GLU A 233 10.24 12.52 10.56
N SER A 234 10.56 13.76 10.19
CA SER A 234 10.39 14.22 8.83
C SER A 234 11.30 13.43 7.89
N GLN A 235 10.76 13.01 6.75
CA GLN A 235 11.46 12.18 5.77
C GLN A 235 10.94 12.47 4.38
N ALA A 236 11.78 12.24 3.38
CA ALA A 236 11.42 12.38 1.98
C ALA A 236 12.08 11.27 1.15
N VAL A 237 11.43 10.91 0.05
CA VAL A 237 11.99 10.01 -0.97
C VAL A 237 11.69 10.58 -2.34
N VAL A 238 12.54 10.26 -3.31
CA VAL A 238 12.35 10.63 -4.72
C VAL A 238 11.89 9.41 -5.50
N ALA A 239 10.81 9.58 -6.28
CA ALA A 239 10.31 8.59 -7.22
C ALA A 239 10.24 9.22 -8.62
N ASN A 240 11.16 8.82 -9.50
CA ASN A 240 11.30 9.35 -10.86
C ASN A 240 11.38 10.90 -10.87
N ASP A 241 12.38 11.44 -10.15
CA ASP A 241 12.64 12.87 -9.98
C ASP A 241 11.53 13.69 -9.29
N ILE A 242 10.49 13.05 -8.77
CA ILE A 242 9.44 13.71 -7.99
C ILE A 242 9.60 13.36 -6.51
N GLU A 243 9.73 14.38 -5.67
CA GLU A 243 9.81 14.21 -4.22
C GLU A 243 8.44 13.91 -3.61
N ILE A 244 8.42 12.98 -2.66
CA ILE A 244 7.31 12.71 -1.75
C ILE A 244 7.82 12.96 -0.34
N SER A 245 7.17 13.87 0.38
CA SER A 245 7.57 14.23 1.74
C SER A 245 6.52 13.83 2.78
N LEU A 246 7.02 13.45 3.95
CA LEU A 246 6.24 13.21 5.16
C LEU A 246 6.82 14.13 6.24
N GLU A 247 6.26 15.33 6.37
CA GLU A 247 6.66 16.27 7.43
C GLU A 247 5.93 15.95 8.73
N ASN A 248 6.61 16.10 9.87
CA ASN A 248 6.00 15.91 11.18
C ASN A 248 4.77 16.83 11.37
N GLY A 249 3.66 16.23 11.77
CA GLY A 249 2.41 16.95 12.04
C GLY A 249 1.61 17.33 10.79
N LYS A 250 2.05 16.95 9.59
CA LYS A 250 1.36 17.27 8.33
C LYS A 250 0.92 16.03 7.56
N PRO A 251 -0.05 16.16 6.63
CA PRO A 251 -0.29 15.14 5.62
C PRO A 251 0.94 14.92 4.74
N GLY A 252 1.00 13.75 4.11
CA GLY A 252 2.01 13.51 3.07
C GLY A 252 1.80 14.46 1.88
N TYR A 253 2.90 14.98 1.35
CA TYR A 253 2.89 15.99 0.29
C TYR A 253 3.69 15.50 -0.94
N THR A 254 3.22 15.91 -2.11
CA THR A 254 3.91 15.73 -3.40
C THR A 254 3.41 16.82 -4.33
N GLU A 255 4.29 17.36 -5.18
CA GLU A 255 3.89 18.33 -6.21
C GLU A 255 3.14 17.66 -7.37
N ASN A 256 3.35 16.35 -7.56
CA ASN A 256 2.70 15.58 -8.61
C ASN A 256 2.36 14.17 -8.11
N HIS A 257 1.08 13.81 -8.15
CA HIS A 257 0.61 12.50 -7.69
C HIS A 257 1.09 11.31 -8.52
N ASN A 258 1.68 11.52 -9.69
CA ASN A 258 2.36 10.46 -10.43
C ASN A 258 3.50 9.82 -9.61
N SER A 259 4.07 10.55 -8.64
CA SER A 259 5.08 10.01 -7.72
C SER A 259 4.61 8.75 -6.97
N ALA A 260 3.32 8.65 -6.62
CA ALA A 260 2.78 7.44 -5.99
C ALA A 260 2.77 6.24 -6.93
N ILE A 261 2.50 6.46 -8.22
CA ILE A 261 2.55 5.42 -9.27
C ILE A 261 4.00 4.96 -9.46
N PHE A 262 4.94 5.90 -9.55
CA PHE A 262 6.37 5.60 -9.68
C PHE A 262 6.96 4.93 -8.44
N ALA A 263 6.50 5.32 -7.25
CA ALA A 263 6.89 4.64 -6.01
C ALA A 263 6.36 3.20 -5.98
N CYS A 264 5.12 2.95 -6.44
CA CYS A 264 4.59 1.60 -6.58
C CYS A 264 5.39 0.76 -7.61
N HIS A 265 5.79 1.38 -8.73
CA HIS A 265 6.68 0.73 -9.70
C HIS A 265 8.03 0.32 -9.07
N LYS A 266 8.65 1.22 -8.29
CA LYS A 266 9.87 0.90 -7.52
C LYS A 266 9.64 -0.24 -6.52
N LEU A 267 8.49 -0.25 -5.83
CA LEU A 267 8.10 -1.33 -4.93
C LEU A 267 7.99 -2.68 -5.64
N MET A 268 7.48 -2.69 -6.89
CA MET A 268 7.46 -3.90 -7.72
C MET A 268 8.86 -4.42 -8.05
N GLY A 269 9.79 -3.53 -8.41
CA GLY A 269 11.18 -3.91 -8.66
C GLY A 269 11.87 -4.47 -7.42
N ILE A 270 11.62 -3.89 -6.24
CA ILE A 270 12.14 -4.40 -4.96
C ILE A 270 11.63 -5.81 -4.69
N TYR A 271 10.32 -6.03 -4.82
CA TYR A 271 9.73 -7.36 -4.62
C TYR A 271 10.29 -8.38 -5.62
N GLU A 272 10.42 -8.00 -6.90
CA GLU A 272 10.98 -8.87 -7.94
C GLU A 272 12.40 -9.34 -7.61
N SER A 273 13.26 -8.42 -7.16
CA SER A 273 14.63 -8.75 -6.71
C SER A 273 14.63 -9.68 -5.50
N MET A 274 13.77 -9.43 -4.51
CA MET A 274 13.61 -10.31 -3.35
C MET A 274 13.11 -11.70 -3.75
N HIS A 275 12.09 -11.75 -4.61
CA HIS A 275 11.51 -12.98 -5.11
C HIS A 275 12.55 -13.83 -5.83
N HIS A 276 13.24 -13.25 -6.81
CA HIS A 276 14.29 -13.93 -7.57
C HIS A 276 15.38 -14.49 -6.65
N SER A 277 15.80 -13.71 -5.64
CA SER A 277 16.86 -14.15 -4.73
C SER A 277 16.44 -15.31 -3.83
N VAL A 278 15.15 -15.39 -3.48
CA VAL A 278 14.61 -16.45 -2.61
C VAL A 278 14.25 -17.70 -3.38
N THR A 279 13.63 -17.56 -4.56
CA THR A 279 13.07 -18.70 -5.33
C THR A 279 13.93 -19.11 -6.52
N GLY A 280 14.84 -18.25 -6.98
CA GLY A 280 15.56 -18.41 -8.25
C GLY A 280 14.72 -18.10 -9.49
N GLU A 281 13.44 -17.78 -9.33
CA GLU A 281 12.52 -17.53 -10.44
C GLU A 281 12.63 -16.08 -10.90
N THR A 282 13.02 -15.85 -12.14
CA THR A 282 12.85 -14.53 -12.81
C THR A 282 11.38 -14.31 -13.11
N VAL A 283 10.90 -13.07 -12.97
CA VAL A 283 9.50 -12.74 -13.22
C VAL A 283 9.31 -12.34 -14.69
N PHE A 284 10.21 -11.54 -15.25
CA PHE A 284 10.24 -11.16 -16.66
C PHE A 284 11.66 -11.19 -17.20
#